data_AF-A0AAZ3PB40-F1
#
_entry.id   AF-A0AAZ3PB40-F1
#
_cell.length_a   1.000
_cell.length_b   1.000
_cell.length_c   1.000
_cell.angle_alpha   90.00
_cell.angle_beta   90.00
_cell.angle_gamma   90.00
#
_symmetry.space_group_name_H-M   'P 1'
#
loop_
_entity.id
_entity.type
_entity.pdbx_description
1 polymer ?
#
loop_
_entity_poly.entity_id
_entity_poly.type
_entity_poly.pdbx_seq_one_letter_code
_entity_poly.pdbx_strand_id
1 'polypeptide(L)'
;MVLNPSTRSVPGIGLANTIRFAWKEKELEPLGRETFGRIILMGILKLTVKDVFCFQGNSLEGAYDVALYTEEKHDDILRRARAVGGERPMSHYEITSLAKNNFRVVTVNIYNPYVKDEEVRAFLGRCMDNVSSARHLKDSLGFWNGRRGFQALLREDPKGHGGYLHPPAMFSLGADRGTLFYARQPPFCRRCMAYGHIFASCSTRKCRFCGSEEHEARDCDKPKACHGCGSSAHLWRGCPARQRSYASAAGGGAGAGDGGRRGAEGSTPHDQSTGPEGKAARKEEEQEAADGREKETEGTGVGSPVCLFGRGYWKLDRDVLEEQAFVDGFYGFFWRLEGLRSMCEGVLEWWELVKVRIRAFIIGYCKRKK
;
A
#
# COMPACT_ATOMS: atom_id res chain seq x y z
N MET A 1 -6.89 -12.49 44.73
CA MET A 1 -6.40 -13.05 43.45
C MET A 1 -5.76 -11.91 42.67
N VAL A 2 -4.43 -11.92 42.56
CA VAL A 2 -3.65 -10.88 41.87
C VAL A 2 -3.79 -11.12 40.37
N LEU A 3 -4.44 -10.20 39.66
CA LEU A 3 -4.52 -10.24 38.20
C LEU A 3 -3.12 -9.98 37.62
N ASN A 4 -2.61 -10.96 36.89
CA ASN A 4 -1.31 -10.95 36.23
C ASN A 4 -1.34 -9.96 35.04
N PRO A 5 -0.51 -8.89 35.00
CA PRO A 5 -0.62 -7.84 33.97
C PRO A 5 0.08 -8.16 32.63
N SER A 6 0.38 -9.43 32.32
CA SER A 6 1.29 -9.77 31.22
C SER A 6 0.71 -10.66 30.11
N THR A 7 -0.61 -10.79 29.98
CA THR A 7 -1.19 -11.24 28.71
C THR A 7 -1.31 -10.03 27.80
N ARG A 8 -0.25 -9.73 27.02
CA ARG A 8 -0.34 -8.71 25.96
C ARG A 8 -1.39 -9.17 24.95
N SER A 9 -2.61 -8.67 25.13
CA SER A 9 -3.74 -8.95 24.27
C SER A 9 -3.42 -8.51 22.85
N VAL A 10 -3.86 -9.30 21.88
CA VAL A 10 -3.78 -8.93 20.46
C VAL A 10 -4.42 -7.56 20.30
N PRO A 11 -3.77 -6.58 19.64
CA PRO A 11 -4.33 -5.25 19.54
C PRO A 11 -5.66 -5.31 18.79
N GLY A 12 -6.76 -5.02 19.48
CA GLY A 12 -8.08 -4.88 18.83
C GLY A 12 -8.11 -3.64 17.95
N ILE A 13 -8.99 -3.63 16.93
CA ILE A 13 -9.12 -2.61 15.87
C ILE A 13 -9.41 -1.18 16.40
N GLY A 14 -9.81 -1.02 17.67
CA GLY A 14 -10.23 0.28 18.20
C GLY A 14 -11.57 0.72 17.59
N LEU A 15 -12.14 1.80 18.12
CA LEU A 15 -13.34 2.43 17.54
C LEU A 15 -12.90 3.69 16.81
N ALA A 16 -13.08 3.69 15.48
CA ALA A 16 -12.58 4.74 14.61
C ALA A 16 -13.12 6.11 15.03
N ASN A 17 -12.22 7.08 15.17
CA ASN A 17 -12.56 8.48 15.51
C ASN A 17 -13.42 8.63 16.78
N THR A 18 -13.32 7.69 17.72
CA THR A 18 -14.13 7.69 18.94
C THR A 18 -13.34 8.17 20.15
N ILE A 19 -13.90 9.15 20.85
CA ILE A 19 -13.41 9.64 22.13
C ILE A 19 -14.35 9.13 23.22
N ARG A 20 -13.78 8.55 24.26
CA ARG A 20 -14.50 8.10 25.45
C ARG A 20 -14.33 9.11 26.57
N PHE A 21 -15.46 9.45 27.19
CA PHE A 21 -15.57 10.24 28.41
C PHE A 21 -16.07 9.31 29.51
N ALA A 22 -15.16 8.71 30.28
CA ALA A 22 -15.51 7.78 31.35
C ALA A 22 -15.65 8.54 32.69
N TRP A 23 -16.74 8.32 33.41
CA TRP A 23 -16.94 8.97 34.71
C TRP A 23 -15.96 8.41 35.75
N LYS A 24 -15.29 9.31 36.49
CA LYS A 24 -14.28 8.91 37.51
C LYS A 24 -14.81 8.91 38.93
N GLU A 25 -15.87 9.67 39.22
CA GLU A 25 -16.27 9.95 40.59
C GLU A 25 -17.27 8.94 41.11
N LYS A 26 -16.98 8.32 42.25
CA LYS A 26 -17.85 7.27 42.82
C LYS A 26 -18.99 7.84 43.67
N GLU A 27 -18.84 9.08 44.12
CA GLU A 27 -19.72 9.73 45.10
C GLU A 27 -20.78 10.63 44.44
N LEU A 28 -20.59 10.96 43.16
CA LEU A 28 -21.47 11.81 42.39
C LEU A 28 -22.02 11.06 41.18
N GLU A 29 -23.26 11.39 40.79
CA GLU A 29 -23.86 10.82 39.60
C GLU A 29 -23.33 11.50 38.33
N PRO A 30 -23.06 10.73 37.26
CA PRO A 30 -22.67 11.29 35.99
C PRO A 30 -23.80 12.15 35.40
N LEU A 31 -23.43 13.17 34.63
CA LEU A 31 -24.41 13.93 33.87
C LEU A 31 -25.24 13.01 32.99
N GLY A 32 -26.56 13.19 33.00
CA GLY A 32 -27.46 12.52 32.07
C GLY A 32 -27.11 12.86 30.62
N ARG A 33 -27.41 11.94 29.69
CA ARG A 33 -26.95 12.02 28.29
C ARG A 33 -27.24 13.37 27.62
N GLU A 34 -28.44 13.91 27.83
CA GLU A 34 -28.83 15.20 27.25
C GLU A 34 -28.04 16.37 27.85
N THR A 35 -27.91 16.41 29.17
CA THR A 35 -27.13 17.43 29.89
C THR A 35 -25.67 17.38 29.49
N PHE A 36 -25.09 16.18 29.39
CA PHE A 36 -23.73 15.98 28.90
C PHE A 36 -23.59 16.51 27.47
N GLY A 37 -24.52 16.16 26.57
CA GLY A 37 -24.51 16.64 25.19
C GLY A 37 -24.55 18.17 25.09
N ARG A 38 -25.45 18.82 25.84
CA ARG A 38 -25.61 20.28 25.81
C ARG A 38 -24.40 21.01 26.40
N ILE A 39 -23.94 20.60 27.59
CA ILE A 39 -22.89 21.31 28.33
C ILE A 39 -21.51 20.96 27.77
N ILE A 40 -21.17 19.67 27.69
CA ILE A 40 -19.83 19.23 27.30
C ILE A 40 -19.66 19.34 25.80
N LEU A 41 -20.48 18.63 25.02
CA LEU A 41 -20.24 18.51 23.58
C LEU A 41 -20.51 19.84 22.87
N MET A 42 -21.70 20.41 23.04
CA MET A 42 -22.09 21.65 22.35
C MET A 42 -21.53 22.90 23.04
N GLY A 43 -21.56 22.94 24.37
CA GLY A 43 -21.15 24.09 25.16
C GLY A 43 -19.63 24.29 25.22
N ILE A 44 -18.89 23.29 25.68
CA ILE A 44 -17.43 23.38 25.91
C ILE A 44 -16.66 23.02 24.64
N LEU A 45 -16.94 21.85 24.07
CA LEU A 45 -16.22 21.33 22.90
C LEU A 45 -16.73 21.90 21.58
N LYS A 46 -17.78 22.74 21.61
CA LYS A 46 -18.34 23.44 20.44
C LYS A 46 -18.64 22.49 19.27
N LEU A 47 -19.09 21.28 19.57
CA LEU A 47 -19.55 20.31 18.58
C LEU A 47 -20.98 20.62 18.15
N THR A 48 -21.27 20.37 16.88
CA THR A 48 -22.62 20.35 16.34
C THR A 48 -23.05 18.93 16.02
N VAL A 49 -24.35 18.71 15.81
CA VAL A 49 -24.89 17.39 15.42
C VAL A 49 -24.25 16.88 14.12
N LYS A 50 -23.88 17.76 13.20
CA LYS A 50 -23.24 17.40 11.92
C LYS A 50 -21.82 16.84 12.09
N ASP A 51 -21.16 17.19 13.19
CA ASP A 51 -19.79 16.74 13.46
C ASP A 51 -19.75 15.32 14.04
N VAL A 52 -20.85 14.88 14.66
CA VAL A 52 -20.93 13.65 15.43
C VAL A 52 -21.58 12.55 14.61
N PHE A 53 -20.84 11.47 14.37
CA PHE A 53 -21.36 10.27 13.72
C PHE A 53 -22.25 9.47 14.68
N CYS A 54 -21.78 9.27 15.91
CA CYS A 54 -22.53 8.56 16.94
C CYS A 54 -22.22 9.11 18.33
N PHE A 55 -23.25 9.27 19.15
CA PHE A 55 -23.14 9.63 20.56
C PHE A 55 -23.96 8.66 21.39
N GLN A 56 -23.27 7.72 22.05
CA GLN A 56 -23.87 6.62 22.81
C GLN A 56 -23.37 6.61 24.26
N GLY A 57 -24.25 6.19 25.17
CA GLY A 57 -23.89 5.93 26.56
C GLY A 57 -23.58 4.45 26.77
N ASN A 58 -22.53 4.16 27.54
CA ASN A 58 -22.21 2.85 28.05
C ASN A 58 -22.51 2.82 29.55
N SER A 59 -23.71 2.36 29.90
CA SER A 59 -24.18 2.31 31.29
C SER A 59 -23.32 1.40 32.19
N LEU A 60 -22.69 0.37 31.63
CA LEU A 60 -21.85 -0.57 32.40
C LEU A 60 -20.54 0.07 32.84
N GLU A 61 -20.00 0.99 32.05
CA GLU A 61 -18.71 1.65 32.31
C GLU A 61 -18.87 3.10 32.77
N GLY A 62 -20.11 3.58 32.97
CA GLY A 62 -20.39 4.98 33.30
C GLY A 62 -19.78 5.96 32.29
N ALA A 63 -19.77 5.58 31.01
CA ALA A 63 -19.01 6.29 29.99
C ALA A 63 -19.89 6.78 28.84
N TYR A 64 -19.47 7.87 28.20
CA TYR A 64 -20.03 8.33 26.94
C TYR A 64 -19.00 8.19 25.82
N ASP A 65 -19.39 7.51 24.74
CA ASP A 65 -18.57 7.36 23.55
C ASP A 65 -19.10 8.29 22.45
N VAL A 66 -18.20 9.14 21.96
CA VAL A 66 -18.49 10.13 20.92
C VAL A 66 -17.63 9.81 19.71
N ALA A 67 -18.25 9.24 18.68
CA ALA A 67 -17.62 8.96 17.39
C ALA A 67 -17.83 10.12 16.43
N LEU A 68 -16.76 10.53 15.75
CA LEU A 68 -16.75 11.65 14.82
C LEU A 68 -16.57 11.16 13.38
N TYR A 69 -17.09 11.91 12.40
CA TYR A 69 -17.00 11.50 11.00
C TYR A 69 -15.56 11.45 10.46
N THR A 70 -14.70 12.36 10.92
CA THR A 70 -13.34 12.50 10.38
C THR A 70 -12.27 12.44 11.47
N GLU A 71 -11.07 12.03 11.06
CA GLU A 71 -9.89 11.92 11.91
C GLU A 71 -9.39 13.31 12.34
N GLU A 72 -9.44 14.29 11.44
CA GLU A 72 -9.05 15.67 11.73
C GLU A 72 -9.91 16.28 12.83
N LYS A 73 -11.23 16.02 12.77
CA LYS A 73 -12.17 16.47 13.79
C LYS A 73 -11.93 15.75 15.11
N HIS A 74 -11.65 14.45 15.07
CA HIS A 74 -11.27 13.68 16.25
C HIS A 74 -10.05 14.26 16.96
N ASP A 75 -8.97 14.50 16.23
CA ASP A 75 -7.71 14.99 16.81
C ASP A 75 -7.86 16.41 17.37
N ASP A 76 -8.63 17.26 16.68
CA ASP A 76 -8.96 18.60 17.16
C ASP A 76 -9.77 18.57 18.47
N ILE A 77 -10.82 17.75 18.53
CA ILE A 77 -11.65 17.63 19.73
C ILE A 77 -10.87 17.00 20.87
N LEU A 78 -10.06 15.97 20.61
CA LEU A 78 -9.26 15.33 21.63
C LEU A 78 -8.25 16.31 22.23
N ARG A 79 -7.60 17.16 21.41
CA ARG A 79 -6.74 18.24 21.90
C ARG A 79 -7.51 19.22 22.77
N ARG A 80 -8.66 19.73 22.30
CA ARG A 80 -9.49 20.69 23.04
C ARG A 80 -9.96 20.11 24.36
N ALA A 81 -10.46 18.88 24.36
CA ALA A 81 -10.95 18.17 25.53
C ALA A 81 -9.85 17.96 26.58
N ARG A 82 -8.62 17.65 26.16
CA ARG A 82 -7.45 17.58 27.07
C ARG A 82 -7.06 18.94 27.62
N ALA A 83 -7.10 20.00 26.81
CA ALA A 83 -6.76 21.36 27.24
C ALA A 83 -7.69 21.88 28.34
N VAL A 84 -8.99 21.57 28.26
CA VAL A 84 -9.99 21.97 29.27
C VAL A 84 -10.23 20.89 30.35
N GLY A 85 -9.50 19.78 30.31
CA GLY A 85 -9.77 18.60 31.14
C GLY A 85 -9.62 18.83 32.65
N GLY A 86 -8.94 19.90 33.07
CA GLY A 86 -8.79 20.27 34.48
C GLY A 86 -9.94 21.11 35.04
N GLU A 87 -10.80 21.66 34.20
CA GLU A 87 -11.89 22.55 34.61
C GLU A 87 -13.19 21.77 34.85
N ARG A 88 -14.03 22.20 35.79
CA ARG A 88 -15.36 21.62 35.95
C ARG A 88 -16.26 22.05 34.79
N PRO A 89 -17.10 21.16 34.23
CA PRO A 89 -17.36 19.78 34.65
C PRO A 89 -16.48 18.71 33.97
N MET A 90 -15.49 19.08 33.16
CA MET A 90 -14.61 18.14 32.45
C MET A 90 -13.71 17.31 33.38
N SER A 91 -13.31 17.87 34.52
CA SER A 91 -12.46 17.22 35.54
C SER A 91 -13.02 15.91 36.07
N HIS A 92 -14.34 15.72 36.02
CA HIS A 92 -15.02 14.51 36.48
C HIS A 92 -14.90 13.33 35.51
N TYR A 93 -14.38 13.58 34.29
CA TYR A 93 -14.28 12.57 33.22
C TYR A 93 -12.82 12.16 32.94
N GLU A 94 -12.61 10.89 32.62
CA GLU A 94 -11.43 10.37 31.94
C GLU A 94 -11.64 10.44 30.44
N ILE A 95 -10.77 11.21 29.79
CA ILE A 95 -10.85 11.43 28.35
C ILE A 95 -9.82 10.53 27.70
N THR A 96 -10.29 9.49 27.02
CA THR A 96 -9.45 8.51 26.33
C THR A 96 -9.81 8.44 24.85
N SER A 97 -8.81 8.31 23.99
CA SER A 97 -9.05 8.00 22.58
C SER A 97 -9.26 6.49 22.45
N LEU A 98 -10.40 6.08 21.91
CA LEU A 98 -10.64 4.71 21.45
C LEU A 98 -10.22 4.52 19.99
N ALA A 99 -9.94 5.63 19.29
CA ALA A 99 -9.38 5.63 17.96
C ALA A 99 -7.95 5.11 18.02
N LYS A 100 -7.76 3.82 17.72
CA LYS A 100 -6.43 3.25 17.51
C LYS A 100 -5.97 3.57 16.10
N ASN A 101 -5.77 4.85 15.81
CA ASN A 101 -5.33 5.33 14.50
C ASN A 101 -3.93 4.81 14.12
N ASN A 102 -3.17 4.28 15.08
CA ASN A 102 -1.92 3.58 14.88
C ASN A 102 -2.08 2.06 14.63
N PHE A 103 -3.28 1.49 14.72
CA PHE A 103 -3.53 0.07 14.47
C PHE A 103 -3.39 -0.28 13.00
N ARG A 104 -2.60 -1.30 12.68
CA ARG A 104 -2.40 -1.79 11.31
C ARG A 104 -2.50 -3.31 11.25
N VAL A 105 -3.12 -3.79 10.18
CA VAL A 105 -2.95 -5.16 9.69
C VAL A 105 -1.86 -5.13 8.63
N VAL A 106 -0.66 -5.55 9.00
CA VAL A 106 0.54 -5.54 8.17
C VAL A 106 0.66 -6.86 7.44
N THR A 107 0.69 -6.81 6.12
CA THR A 107 1.01 -7.96 5.27
C THR A 107 2.48 -7.92 4.92
N VAL A 108 3.23 -8.93 5.33
CA VAL A 108 4.63 -9.13 4.99
C VAL A 108 4.75 -10.26 3.97
N ASN A 109 5.54 -10.03 2.92
CA ASN A 109 5.91 -11.06 1.96
C ASN A 109 7.44 -11.21 1.96
N ILE A 110 7.92 -12.42 2.20
CA ILE A 110 9.34 -12.79 2.10
C ILE A 110 9.40 -14.02 1.20
N TYR A 111 10.23 -13.98 0.17
CA TYR A 111 10.31 -15.06 -0.81
C TYR A 111 10.80 -16.37 -0.21
N ASN A 112 11.70 -16.32 0.77
CA ASN A 112 12.14 -17.48 1.52
C ASN A 112 11.05 -17.89 2.54
N PRO A 113 10.31 -18.99 2.31
CA PRO A 113 9.23 -19.39 3.21
C PRO A 113 9.76 -19.87 4.56
N TYR A 114 11.04 -20.25 4.66
CA TYR A 114 11.66 -20.81 5.86
C TYR A 114 12.12 -19.77 6.88
N VAL A 115 12.08 -18.47 6.56
CA VAL A 115 12.34 -17.41 7.55
C VAL A 115 11.33 -17.55 8.67
N LYS A 116 11.76 -17.54 9.93
CA LYS A 116 10.84 -17.78 11.06
C LYS A 116 9.93 -16.59 11.31
N ASP A 117 8.72 -16.86 11.80
CA ASP A 117 7.75 -15.80 12.14
C ASP A 117 8.27 -14.88 13.24
N GLU A 118 9.06 -15.41 14.17
CA GLU A 118 9.70 -14.67 15.25
C GLU A 118 10.69 -13.63 14.72
N GLU A 119 11.42 -13.94 13.63
CA GLU A 119 12.37 -13.01 13.01
C GLU A 119 11.64 -11.84 12.34
N VAL A 120 10.54 -12.14 11.63
CA VAL A 120 9.69 -11.12 11.01
C VAL A 120 9.03 -10.26 12.09
N ARG A 121 8.52 -10.88 13.15
CA ARG A 121 7.94 -10.20 14.30
C ARG A 121 8.95 -9.30 15.00
N ALA A 122 10.18 -9.76 15.21
CA ALA A 122 11.25 -8.97 15.81
C ALA A 122 11.64 -7.76 14.94
N PHE A 123 11.63 -7.92 13.62
CA PHE A 123 11.80 -6.82 12.68
C PHE A 123 10.68 -5.77 12.80
N LEU A 124 9.41 -6.20 12.78
CA LEU A 124 8.27 -5.31 12.96
C LEU A 124 8.31 -4.60 14.33
N GLY A 125 8.75 -5.31 15.37
CA GLY A 125 8.93 -4.80 16.73
C GLY A 125 9.93 -3.65 16.88
N ARG A 126 10.68 -3.29 15.83
CA ARG A 126 11.54 -2.10 15.81
C ARG A 126 10.73 -0.81 15.64
N CYS A 127 9.58 -0.90 14.96
CA CYS A 127 8.74 0.25 14.62
C CYS A 127 7.33 0.16 15.23
N MET A 128 6.96 -1.01 15.75
CA MET A 128 5.60 -1.32 16.17
C MET A 128 5.57 -1.97 17.54
N ASP A 129 4.47 -1.74 18.27
CA ASP A 129 4.15 -2.37 19.55
C ASP A 129 3.02 -3.39 19.40
N ASN A 130 2.96 -4.31 20.35
CA ASN A 130 1.92 -5.35 20.45
C ASN A 130 1.70 -6.13 19.14
N VAL A 131 2.77 -6.42 18.40
CA VAL A 131 2.70 -7.26 17.20
C VAL A 131 2.01 -8.59 17.57
N SER A 132 1.12 -9.13 16.72
CA SER A 132 0.46 -10.42 16.92
C SER A 132 1.34 -11.59 16.44
N SER A 133 0.92 -12.83 16.70
CA SER A 133 1.45 -13.97 15.94
C SER A 133 1.14 -13.82 14.45
N ALA A 134 1.91 -14.51 13.60
CA ALA A 134 1.71 -14.48 12.17
C ALA A 134 0.42 -15.24 11.80
N ARG A 135 -0.39 -14.64 10.94
CA ARG A 135 -1.47 -15.32 10.22
C ARG A 135 -0.99 -15.63 8.81
N HIS A 136 -0.83 -16.89 8.48
CA HIS A 136 -0.53 -17.31 7.11
C HIS A 136 -1.72 -17.03 6.18
N LEU A 137 -1.49 -16.19 5.17
CA LEU A 137 -2.52 -15.83 4.20
C LEU A 137 -2.63 -16.92 3.14
N LYS A 138 -3.79 -17.58 3.12
CA LYS A 138 -4.08 -18.66 2.18
C LYS A 138 -4.85 -18.13 0.97
N ASP A 139 -4.64 -18.76 -0.18
CA ASP A 139 -5.45 -18.52 -1.38
C ASP A 139 -6.82 -19.23 -1.28
N SER A 140 -7.62 -19.16 -2.34
CA SER A 140 -8.93 -19.80 -2.41
C SER A 140 -8.87 -21.33 -2.36
N LEU A 141 -7.73 -21.93 -2.68
CA LEU A 141 -7.50 -23.37 -2.62
C LEU A 141 -7.01 -23.81 -1.22
N GLY A 142 -6.72 -22.86 -0.32
CA GLY A 142 -6.24 -23.12 1.03
C GLY A 142 -4.71 -23.22 1.14
N PHE A 143 -3.96 -22.98 0.07
CA PHE A 143 -2.49 -22.97 0.10
C PHE A 143 -1.97 -21.65 0.63
N TRP A 144 -0.95 -21.70 1.48
CA TRP A 144 -0.25 -20.50 1.93
C TRP A 144 0.58 -19.91 0.78
N ASN A 145 0.36 -18.63 0.48
CA ASN A 145 1.01 -17.95 -0.64
C ASN A 145 2.33 -17.24 -0.28
N GLY A 146 2.95 -17.59 0.85
CA GLY A 146 4.17 -16.95 1.37
C GLY A 146 3.92 -15.63 2.11
N ARG A 147 2.70 -15.05 2.05
CA ARG A 147 2.37 -13.81 2.77
C ARG A 147 1.91 -14.08 4.19
N ARG A 148 2.30 -13.20 5.10
CA ARG A 148 2.05 -13.29 6.54
C ARG A 148 1.37 -12.01 7.01
N GLY A 149 0.22 -12.14 7.66
CA GLY A 149 -0.52 -11.04 8.27
C GLY A 149 -0.16 -10.88 9.74
N PHE A 150 0.08 -9.64 10.18
CA PHE A 150 0.32 -9.29 11.57
C PHE A 150 -0.58 -8.12 11.96
N GLN A 151 -1.14 -8.17 13.16
CA GLN A 151 -1.82 -7.04 13.78
C GLN A 151 -0.84 -6.34 14.72
N ALA A 152 -0.71 -5.03 14.62
CA ALA A 152 0.25 -4.27 15.42
C ALA A 152 -0.17 -2.80 15.56
N LEU A 153 0.44 -2.10 16.52
CA LEU A 153 0.30 -0.67 16.71
C LEU A 153 1.58 0.03 16.25
N LEU A 154 1.49 1.01 15.36
CA LEU A 154 2.64 1.87 15.03
C LEU A 154 3.08 2.66 16.27
N ARG A 155 4.39 2.77 16.49
CA ARG A 155 4.94 3.70 17.49
C ARG A 155 4.79 5.13 17.02
N GLU A 156 4.69 6.05 17.96
CA GLU A 156 4.70 7.47 17.68
C GLU A 156 6.11 7.93 17.32
N ASP A 157 6.21 8.82 16.32
CA ASP A 157 7.43 9.52 15.93
C ASP A 157 7.04 10.91 15.42
N PRO A 158 7.33 12.00 16.16
CA PRO A 158 7.01 13.36 15.73
C PRO A 158 7.61 13.76 14.38
N LYS A 159 8.72 13.13 13.97
CA LYS A 159 9.37 13.36 12.67
C LYS A 159 8.85 12.41 11.58
N GLY A 160 8.13 11.37 11.97
CA GLY A 160 7.54 10.38 11.10
C GLY A 160 6.35 10.93 10.32
N HIS A 161 6.09 10.35 9.15
CA HIS A 161 4.92 10.73 8.37
C HIS A 161 3.65 10.45 9.18
N GLY A 162 2.74 11.42 9.27
CA GLY A 162 1.54 11.28 10.09
C GLY A 162 1.81 11.04 11.59
N GLY A 163 2.99 11.40 12.09
CA GLY A 163 3.34 11.25 13.50
C GLY A 163 3.69 9.83 13.94
N TYR A 164 3.96 8.92 12.99
CA TYR A 164 4.22 7.51 13.28
C TYR A 164 5.55 7.00 12.72
N LEU A 165 6.15 6.06 13.44
CA LEU A 165 7.32 5.32 13.01
C LEU A 165 6.90 4.20 12.07
N HIS A 166 6.98 4.46 10.77
CA HIS A 166 6.61 3.49 9.74
C HIS A 166 7.75 2.51 9.42
N PRO A 167 7.51 1.18 9.44
CA PRO A 167 8.54 0.23 9.02
C PRO A 167 8.78 0.34 7.51
N PRO A 168 10.00 0.13 7.02
CA PRO A 168 10.33 0.33 5.61
C PRO A 168 9.58 -0.65 4.70
N ALA A 169 8.90 -0.15 3.66
CA ALA A 169 8.07 -0.97 2.77
C ALA A 169 8.84 -2.10 2.06
N MET A 170 10.15 -1.92 1.92
CA MET A 170 11.10 -2.90 1.41
C MET A 170 12.24 -3.03 2.42
N PHE A 171 12.57 -4.26 2.80
CA PHE A 171 13.56 -4.53 3.86
C PHE A 171 14.34 -5.81 3.58
N SER A 172 15.31 -6.11 4.43
CA SER A 172 16.08 -7.36 4.36
C SER A 172 16.30 -7.93 5.76
N LEU A 173 16.13 -9.24 5.90
CA LEU A 173 16.49 -10.04 7.06
C LEU A 173 17.65 -10.94 6.65
N GLY A 174 18.87 -10.55 6.98
CA GLY A 174 20.06 -11.18 6.43
C GLY A 174 20.08 -11.13 4.90
N ALA A 175 20.15 -12.29 4.25
CA ALA A 175 20.14 -12.42 2.80
C ALA A 175 18.72 -12.43 2.18
N ASP A 176 17.68 -12.47 3.01
CA ASP A 176 16.29 -12.59 2.57
C ASP A 176 15.63 -11.23 2.44
N ARG A 177 15.18 -10.92 1.23
CA ARG A 177 14.48 -9.67 0.92
C ARG A 177 13.00 -9.81 1.18
N GLY A 178 12.44 -8.81 1.86
CA GLY A 178 11.03 -8.73 2.19
C GLY A 178 10.38 -7.45 1.70
N THR A 179 9.08 -7.52 1.48
CA THR A 179 8.22 -6.35 1.25
C THR A 179 7.10 -6.36 2.26
N LEU A 180 6.65 -5.20 2.72
CA LEU A 180 5.49 -5.07 3.60
C LEU A 180 4.51 -4.02 3.08
N PHE A 181 3.23 -4.26 3.36
CA PHE A 181 2.13 -3.38 3.00
C PHE A 181 1.08 -3.34 4.11
N TYR A 182 0.44 -2.19 4.29
CA TYR A 182 -0.76 -2.01 5.11
C TYR A 182 -1.60 -0.85 4.59
N ALA A 183 -2.87 -0.78 4.99
CA ALA A 183 -3.78 0.30 4.61
C ALA A 183 -3.25 1.66 5.09
N ARG A 184 -3.40 2.70 4.24
CA ARG A 184 -2.93 4.08 4.51
C ARG A 184 -1.41 4.17 4.72
N GLN A 185 -0.63 3.24 4.17
CA GLN A 185 0.83 3.34 4.14
C GLN A 185 1.25 4.59 3.33
N PRO A 186 2.13 5.45 3.87
CA PRO A 186 2.58 6.62 3.13
C PRO A 186 3.33 6.25 1.84
N PRO A 187 3.44 7.16 0.86
CA PRO A 187 4.24 6.94 -0.34
C PRO A 187 5.68 6.56 0.02
N PHE A 188 6.16 5.44 -0.51
CA PHE A 188 7.50 4.92 -0.22
C PHE A 188 8.41 5.00 -1.45
N CYS A 189 9.57 5.63 -1.27
CA CYS A 189 10.56 5.76 -2.31
C CYS A 189 11.53 4.57 -2.29
N ARG A 190 11.50 3.75 -3.35
CA ARG A 190 12.42 2.60 -3.51
C ARG A 190 13.87 3.00 -3.79
N ARG A 191 14.14 4.29 -4.05
CA ARG A 191 15.48 4.80 -4.32
C ARG A 191 16.24 5.05 -3.02
N CYS A 192 15.70 5.93 -2.17
CA CYS A 192 16.30 6.35 -0.90
C CYS A 192 15.76 5.57 0.33
N MET A 193 14.79 4.67 0.13
CA MET A 193 14.20 3.84 1.19
C MET A 193 13.46 4.63 2.28
N ALA A 194 12.97 5.83 1.95
CA ALA A 194 12.24 6.71 2.85
C ALA A 194 10.77 6.89 2.45
N TYR A 195 9.94 7.29 3.41
CA TYR A 195 8.54 7.66 3.20
C TYR A 195 8.38 9.15 2.84
N GLY A 196 7.22 9.50 2.29
CA GLY A 196 6.80 10.86 1.97
C GLY A 196 6.85 11.23 0.48
N HIS A 197 7.47 10.39 -0.36
CA HIS A 197 7.50 10.61 -1.80
C HIS A 197 7.66 9.29 -2.57
N ILE A 198 7.43 9.33 -3.88
CA ILE A 198 7.64 8.21 -4.80
C ILE A 198 8.96 8.37 -5.56
N PHE A 199 9.39 7.29 -6.24
CA PHE A 199 10.62 7.29 -7.03
C PHE A 199 10.73 8.45 -8.03
N ALA A 200 9.63 8.80 -8.70
CA ALA A 200 9.58 9.88 -9.69
C ALA A 200 9.84 11.27 -9.07
N SER A 201 9.46 11.46 -7.81
CA SER A 201 9.60 12.72 -7.07
C SER A 201 10.82 12.74 -6.15
N CYS A 202 11.72 11.75 -6.27
CA CYS A 202 12.90 11.65 -5.43
C CYS A 202 14.01 12.59 -5.93
N SER A 203 14.33 13.60 -5.13
CA SER A 203 15.45 14.52 -5.38
C SER A 203 16.81 13.86 -5.15
N THR A 204 16.88 12.76 -4.39
CA THR A 204 18.12 12.02 -4.18
C THR A 204 18.59 11.37 -5.48
N ARG A 205 19.57 11.99 -6.14
CA ARG A 205 20.24 11.47 -7.34
C ARG A 205 21.61 10.89 -6.99
N LYS A 206 21.65 9.88 -6.11
CA LYS A 206 22.89 9.17 -5.79
C LYS A 206 23.09 8.00 -6.73
N CYS A 207 24.23 7.95 -7.38
CA CYS A 207 24.70 6.79 -8.11
C CYS A 207 24.77 5.58 -7.16
N ARG A 208 24.08 4.50 -7.51
CA ARG A 208 24.00 3.30 -6.65
C ARG A 208 25.29 2.47 -6.64
N PHE A 209 26.23 2.75 -7.55
CA PHE A 209 27.52 2.05 -7.66
C PHE A 209 28.64 2.79 -6.94
N CYS A 210 28.71 4.12 -7.05
CA CYS A 210 29.81 4.91 -6.49
C CYS A 210 29.38 5.91 -5.40
N GLY A 211 28.09 6.07 -5.15
CA GLY A 211 27.54 7.01 -4.16
C GLY A 211 27.54 8.48 -4.58
N SER A 212 28.09 8.83 -5.75
CA SER A 212 28.18 10.21 -6.25
C SER A 212 26.80 10.81 -6.51
N GLU A 213 26.64 12.10 -6.24
CA GLU A 213 25.43 12.89 -6.54
C GLU A 213 25.45 13.47 -7.97
N GLU A 214 26.58 13.39 -8.67
CA GLU A 214 26.81 14.01 -9.98
C GLU A 214 26.19 13.24 -11.16
N HIS A 215 26.00 11.92 -11.01
CA HIS A 215 25.54 11.07 -12.11
C HIS A 215 24.64 9.93 -11.63
N GLU A 216 23.86 9.37 -12.56
CA GLU A 216 23.05 8.19 -12.30
C GLU A 216 23.84 6.90 -12.49
N ALA A 217 23.32 5.78 -11.95
CA ALA A 217 23.98 4.48 -12.04
C ALA A 217 24.23 4.01 -13.49
N ARG A 218 23.48 4.53 -14.48
CA ARG A 218 23.67 4.25 -15.91
C ARG A 218 24.88 4.97 -16.51
N ASP A 219 25.23 6.12 -15.97
CA ASP A 219 26.27 7.02 -16.46
C ASP A 219 27.51 6.94 -15.54
N CYS A 220 27.66 5.81 -14.82
CA CYS A 220 28.74 5.61 -13.86
C CYS A 220 29.91 4.88 -14.51
N ASP A 221 31.03 5.58 -14.64
CA ASP A 221 32.27 5.02 -15.20
C ASP A 221 33.08 4.19 -14.20
N LYS A 222 32.70 4.19 -12.91
CA LYS A 222 33.41 3.37 -11.91
C LYS A 222 33.09 1.88 -12.12
N PRO A 223 34.10 0.99 -12.03
CA PRO A 223 33.87 -0.44 -12.13
C PRO A 223 32.90 -0.90 -11.05
N LYS A 224 31.90 -1.69 -11.46
CA LYS A 224 30.84 -2.18 -10.56
C LYS A 224 31.44 -3.13 -9.54
N ALA A 225 31.61 -2.66 -8.32
CA ALA A 225 32.08 -3.49 -7.21
C ALA A 225 30.98 -4.44 -6.71
N CYS A 226 31.41 -5.60 -6.23
CA CYS A 226 30.59 -6.53 -5.48
C CYS A 226 30.00 -5.83 -4.26
N HIS A 227 28.67 -5.70 -4.20
CA HIS A 227 27.97 -5.06 -3.07
C HIS A 227 28.14 -5.78 -1.72
N GLY A 228 28.67 -7.00 -1.68
CA GLY A 228 28.85 -7.72 -0.42
C GLY A 228 30.30 -7.78 0.08
N CYS A 229 31.29 -7.95 -0.79
CA CYS A 229 32.71 -8.02 -0.40
C CYS A 229 33.54 -6.82 -0.85
N GLY A 230 32.96 -5.88 -1.62
CA GLY A 230 33.65 -4.68 -2.10
C GLY A 230 34.63 -4.90 -3.27
N SER A 231 34.88 -6.15 -3.68
CA SER A 231 35.79 -6.46 -4.79
C SER A 231 35.24 -5.98 -6.13
N SER A 232 36.08 -5.36 -6.97
CA SER A 232 35.76 -5.01 -8.36
C SER A 232 35.91 -6.17 -9.35
N ALA A 233 36.45 -7.32 -8.92
CA ALA A 233 36.74 -8.46 -9.79
C ALA A 233 35.47 -9.23 -10.20
N HIS A 234 34.39 -9.14 -9.42
CA HIS A 234 33.14 -9.83 -9.68
C HIS A 234 31.94 -9.01 -9.21
N LEU A 235 30.76 -9.29 -9.77
CA LEU A 235 29.50 -8.80 -9.22
C LEU A 235 29.03 -9.72 -8.08
N TRP A 236 28.16 -9.22 -7.20
CA TRP A 236 27.61 -10.01 -6.07
C TRP A 236 27.13 -11.40 -6.49
N ARG A 237 26.59 -11.57 -7.71
CA ARG A 237 26.16 -12.89 -8.22
C ARG A 237 27.27 -13.94 -8.22
N GLY A 238 28.50 -13.55 -8.53
CA GLY A 238 29.69 -14.42 -8.56
C GLY A 238 30.59 -14.30 -7.34
N CYS A 239 30.10 -13.69 -6.24
CA CYS A 239 30.90 -13.49 -5.05
C CYS A 239 31.13 -14.81 -4.29
N PRO A 240 32.38 -15.22 -3.99
CA PRO A 240 32.66 -16.42 -3.22
C PRO A 240 32.05 -16.38 -1.81
N ALA A 241 31.98 -15.19 -1.21
CA ALA A 241 31.35 -14.98 0.09
C ALA A 241 29.80 -14.94 0.04
N ARG A 242 29.19 -15.04 -1.15
CA ARG A 242 27.73 -15.06 -1.28
C ARG A 242 27.21 -16.42 -0.86
N GLN A 243 26.63 -16.50 0.34
CA GLN A 243 25.74 -17.58 0.69
C GLN A 243 24.56 -17.58 -0.30
N ARG A 244 24.21 -18.76 -0.84
CA ARG A 244 23.08 -18.91 -1.76
C ARG A 244 21.79 -18.58 -1.01
N SER A 245 21.24 -17.38 -1.23
CA SER A 245 19.92 -17.04 -0.69
C SER A 245 18.85 -17.87 -1.38
N TYR A 246 17.71 -18.08 -0.73
CA TYR A 246 16.58 -18.80 -1.32
C TYR A 246 16.19 -18.23 -2.70
N ALA A 247 16.13 -16.90 -2.83
CA ALA A 247 15.85 -16.22 -4.11
C ALA A 247 16.88 -16.56 -5.22
N SER A 248 18.12 -16.90 -4.83
CA SER A 248 19.17 -17.31 -5.75
C SER A 248 19.03 -18.76 -6.19
N ALA A 249 18.46 -19.63 -5.35
CA ALA A 249 18.19 -21.03 -5.65
C ALA A 249 16.89 -21.19 -6.46
N ALA A 250 15.84 -20.47 -6.10
CA ALA A 250 14.54 -20.48 -6.79
C ALA A 250 14.57 -19.80 -8.16
N GLY A 251 15.53 -18.90 -8.40
CA GLY A 251 15.63 -18.11 -9.63
C GLY A 251 16.26 -18.81 -10.84
N GLY A 252 16.64 -20.09 -10.75
CA GLY A 252 17.27 -20.84 -11.85
C GLY A 252 18.68 -20.36 -12.17
N GLY A 253 19.70 -21.14 -11.77
CA GLY A 253 21.07 -20.91 -12.21
C GLY A 253 21.27 -21.38 -13.64
N ALA A 254 21.19 -20.48 -14.62
CA ALA A 254 21.82 -20.69 -15.91
C ALA A 254 23.21 -20.05 -15.87
N GLY A 255 24.26 -20.89 -15.82
CA GLY A 255 25.58 -20.47 -16.24
C GLY A 255 25.57 -20.29 -17.76
N ALA A 256 25.83 -19.07 -18.24
CA ALA A 256 26.30 -18.81 -19.59
C ALA A 256 26.78 -17.36 -19.67
N GLY A 257 28.03 -17.18 -20.09
CA GLY A 257 28.41 -16.16 -21.06
C GLY A 257 28.40 -14.71 -20.61
N ASP A 258 29.60 -14.15 -20.55
CA ASP A 258 29.88 -12.74 -20.75
C ASP A 258 29.05 -12.13 -21.91
N GLY A 259 28.58 -10.92 -21.71
CA GLY A 259 27.72 -10.18 -22.62
C GLY A 259 27.90 -8.68 -22.42
N GLY A 260 29.15 -8.24 -22.36
CA GLY A 260 29.51 -6.84 -22.53
C GLY A 260 29.03 -6.33 -23.89
N ARG A 261 28.03 -5.44 -23.89
CA ARG A 261 27.79 -4.56 -25.05
C ARG A 261 28.95 -3.58 -25.14
N ARG A 262 29.85 -3.78 -26.09
CA ARG A 262 30.64 -2.68 -26.70
C ARG A 262 30.29 -2.61 -28.18
N GLY A 263 30.21 -1.37 -28.65
CA GLY A 263 29.87 -1.00 -30.00
C GLY A 263 30.87 -1.51 -31.03
N ALA A 264 30.38 -1.49 -32.27
CA ALA A 264 31.03 -1.85 -33.51
C ALA A 264 32.37 -1.14 -33.74
N GLU A 265 33.33 -1.87 -34.33
CA GLU A 265 34.07 -1.47 -35.54
C GLU A 265 34.42 -2.75 -36.32
N GLY A 266 34.40 -2.67 -37.65
CA GLY A 266 34.30 -3.82 -38.55
C GLY A 266 35.62 -4.36 -39.10
N SER A 267 35.54 -5.56 -39.69
CA SER A 267 36.29 -6.02 -40.86
C SER A 267 35.92 -7.48 -41.16
N THR A 268 35.39 -7.73 -42.36
CA THR A 268 35.28 -9.04 -43.04
C THR A 268 36.68 -9.66 -43.26
N PRO A 269 36.83 -11.00 -43.32
CA PRO A 269 36.63 -11.72 -44.59
C PRO A 269 35.99 -13.12 -44.51
N HIS A 270 35.43 -13.50 -45.67
CA HIS A 270 35.11 -14.83 -46.22
C HIS A 270 35.80 -16.06 -45.61
N ASP A 271 35.06 -17.18 -45.44
CA ASP A 271 35.18 -18.37 -46.31
C ASP A 271 34.01 -19.37 -46.08
N GLN A 272 33.83 -20.25 -47.06
CA GLN A 272 32.66 -21.03 -47.46
C GLN A 272 32.58 -22.45 -46.85
N SER A 273 31.48 -23.14 -47.21
CA SER A 273 31.21 -24.59 -47.21
C SER A 273 30.74 -25.22 -45.88
N THR A 274 29.81 -26.18 -45.80
CA THR A 274 28.87 -26.89 -46.70
C THR A 274 27.89 -27.63 -45.75
N GLY A 275 26.64 -27.87 -46.16
CA GLY A 275 25.62 -28.65 -45.42
C GLY A 275 25.92 -30.17 -45.34
N PRO A 276 24.95 -31.08 -45.05
CA PRO A 276 23.50 -30.93 -45.28
C PRO A 276 22.53 -31.46 -44.17
N GLU A 277 21.31 -30.93 -44.25
CA GLU A 277 19.97 -31.58 -44.20
C GLU A 277 19.58 -32.64 -43.14
N GLY A 278 18.41 -32.38 -42.53
CA GLY A 278 17.55 -33.38 -41.86
C GLY A 278 16.20 -32.77 -41.43
N LYS A 279 15.20 -32.82 -42.32
CA LYS A 279 13.82 -32.32 -42.13
C LYS A 279 13.01 -33.23 -41.20
N ALA A 280 12.18 -32.64 -40.33
CA ALA A 280 10.81 -33.13 -40.07
C ALA A 280 9.95 -32.00 -39.50
N ALA A 281 8.94 -31.62 -40.28
CA ALA A 281 7.97 -30.59 -39.96
C ALA A 281 6.74 -31.18 -39.26
N ARG A 282 6.17 -30.44 -38.31
CA ARG A 282 4.71 -30.37 -38.16
C ARG A 282 4.33 -28.96 -37.68
N LYS A 283 3.62 -28.25 -38.54
CA LYS A 283 3.01 -26.93 -38.34
C LYS A 283 1.70 -27.05 -37.57
N GLU A 284 1.39 -26.00 -36.81
CA GLU A 284 0.09 -25.30 -36.65
C GLU A 284 0.43 -24.05 -35.82
N GLU A 285 0.53 -22.85 -36.44
CA GLU A 285 -0.49 -21.76 -36.48
C GLU A 285 -0.74 -21.16 -35.08
N GLU A 286 -0.60 -19.87 -34.76
CA GLU A 286 -0.88 -18.58 -35.45
C GLU A 286 0.24 -17.54 -35.09
N GLN A 287 0.80 -16.67 -35.96
CA GLN A 287 0.25 -15.46 -36.61
C GLN A 287 -0.43 -14.50 -35.60
N GLU A 288 -0.06 -13.23 -35.39
CA GLU A 288 0.55 -12.17 -36.21
C GLU A 288 1.39 -11.22 -35.29
N ALA A 289 2.61 -10.84 -35.71
CA ALA A 289 2.98 -9.58 -36.38
C ALA A 289 2.87 -8.32 -35.47
N ALA A 290 4.01 -7.75 -35.05
CA ALA A 290 4.74 -6.69 -35.76
C ALA A 290 4.04 -5.33 -35.56
N ASP A 291 4.62 -4.40 -34.81
CA ASP A 291 5.59 -3.39 -35.29
C ASP A 291 4.96 -2.01 -34.99
N GLY A 292 5.78 -0.96 -34.90
CA GLY A 292 5.29 0.42 -34.81
C GLY A 292 5.90 1.23 -33.68
N ARG A 293 7.19 1.53 -33.82
CA ARG A 293 7.83 2.70 -33.21
C ARG A 293 7.38 3.95 -33.98
N GLU A 294 6.83 4.96 -33.32
CA GLU A 294 6.90 6.39 -33.74
C GLU A 294 6.41 7.30 -32.58
N LYS A 295 7.33 8.07 -31.98
CA LYS A 295 7.51 9.53 -32.11
C LYS A 295 6.45 10.34 -31.34
N GLU A 296 6.76 10.66 -30.08
CA GLU A 296 6.16 11.81 -29.41
C GLU A 296 6.88 13.08 -29.90
N THR A 297 6.14 13.92 -30.62
CA THR A 297 6.49 15.31 -30.91
C THR A 297 6.33 16.17 -29.66
N GLU A 298 7.26 17.09 -29.48
CA GLU A 298 7.22 18.14 -28.47
C GLU A 298 5.89 18.92 -28.52
N GLY A 299 5.24 19.01 -27.37
CA GLY A 299 4.08 19.86 -27.12
C GLY A 299 4.16 20.38 -25.69
N THR A 300 4.56 21.63 -25.55
CA THR A 300 4.58 22.38 -24.30
C THR A 300 3.15 22.53 -23.77
N GLY A 301 2.87 21.96 -22.59
CA GLY A 301 1.55 22.07 -21.96
C GLY A 301 1.54 21.51 -20.54
N VAL A 302 1.26 22.39 -19.59
CA VAL A 302 1.16 22.14 -18.15
C VAL A 302 0.07 21.10 -17.84
N GLY A 303 0.34 20.03 -17.06
CA GLY A 303 -0.73 19.09 -16.67
C GLY A 303 -0.36 17.89 -15.78
N SER A 304 -1.03 17.81 -14.62
CA SER A 304 -1.56 16.66 -13.85
C SER A 304 -0.71 15.40 -13.50
N PRO A 305 -0.80 14.87 -12.27
CA PRO A 305 0.02 13.73 -11.82
C PRO A 305 -0.52 12.38 -12.31
N VAL A 306 0.34 11.65 -13.01
CA VAL A 306 0.08 10.33 -13.60
C VAL A 306 -0.13 9.25 -12.52
N CYS A 307 -1.36 8.72 -12.41
CA CYS A 307 -1.67 7.56 -11.56
C CYS A 307 -1.15 6.24 -12.18
N LEU A 308 -0.26 5.57 -11.45
CA LEU A 308 0.23 4.21 -11.75
C LEU A 308 -0.72 3.14 -11.17
N PHE A 309 -1.76 2.77 -11.93
CA PHE A 309 -2.54 1.55 -11.64
C PHE A 309 -2.00 0.36 -12.44
N GLY A 310 -1.94 -0.80 -11.78
CA GLY A 310 -1.30 -2.04 -12.25
C GLY A 310 -2.00 -2.71 -13.45
N ARG A 311 -1.26 -3.63 -14.10
CA ARG A 311 -1.76 -4.44 -15.21
C ARG A 311 -3.00 -5.23 -14.78
N GLY A 312 -4.13 -5.03 -15.47
CA GLY A 312 -5.38 -5.76 -15.26
C GLY A 312 -6.60 -4.90 -14.96
N TYR A 313 -6.45 -3.60 -14.69
CA TYR A 313 -7.57 -2.68 -14.45
C TYR A 313 -7.71 -1.66 -15.59
N TRP A 314 -8.94 -1.47 -16.06
CA TRP A 314 -9.27 -0.48 -17.09
C TRP A 314 -8.94 0.93 -16.58
N LYS A 315 -8.09 1.65 -17.30
CA LYS A 315 -7.92 3.09 -17.08
C LYS A 315 -9.08 3.80 -17.76
N LEU A 316 -10.04 4.24 -16.95
CA LEU A 316 -11.06 5.18 -17.39
C LEU A 316 -10.44 6.58 -17.44
N ASP A 317 -10.62 7.29 -18.54
CA ASP A 317 -10.32 8.71 -18.60
C ASP A 317 -11.24 9.45 -17.63
N ARG A 318 -10.68 10.04 -16.57
CA ARG A 318 -11.45 10.68 -15.51
C ARG A 318 -12.10 11.96 -16.00
N ASP A 319 -11.55 12.58 -17.04
CA ASP A 319 -12.07 13.84 -17.59
C ASP A 319 -13.45 13.60 -18.23
N VAL A 320 -13.68 12.40 -18.77
CA VAL A 320 -14.97 12.00 -19.35
C VAL A 320 -16.06 11.88 -18.28
N LEU A 321 -15.72 11.59 -17.03
CA LEU A 321 -16.70 11.53 -15.94
C LEU A 321 -17.20 12.90 -15.50
N GLU A 322 -16.48 13.97 -15.83
CA GLU A 322 -16.87 15.35 -15.51
C GLU A 322 -17.72 15.99 -16.62
N GLU A 323 -17.88 15.31 -17.77
CA GLU A 323 -18.74 15.76 -18.86
C GLU A 323 -20.20 15.42 -18.60
N GLN A 324 -21.05 16.44 -18.48
CA GLN A 324 -22.49 16.25 -18.25
C GLN A 324 -23.15 15.41 -19.37
N ALA A 325 -22.72 15.58 -20.62
CA ALA A 325 -23.23 14.79 -21.75
C ALA A 325 -22.89 13.29 -21.64
N PHE A 326 -21.72 12.95 -21.10
CA PHE A 326 -21.35 11.57 -20.79
C PHE A 326 -22.20 11.03 -19.66
N VAL A 327 -22.33 11.79 -18.57
CA VAL A 327 -23.08 11.40 -17.37
C VAL A 327 -24.54 11.13 -17.72
N ASP A 328 -25.20 12.03 -18.42
CA ASP A 328 -26.62 11.88 -18.82
C ASP A 328 -26.80 10.70 -19.78
N GLY A 329 -25.90 10.56 -20.76
CA GLY A 329 -25.90 9.44 -21.69
C GLY A 329 -25.65 8.09 -21.01
N PHE A 330 -24.77 8.07 -20.00
CA PHE A 330 -24.44 6.89 -19.22
C PHE A 330 -25.58 6.48 -18.30
N TYR A 331 -26.23 7.43 -17.61
CA TYR A 331 -27.40 7.13 -16.78
C TYR A 331 -28.54 6.52 -17.62
N GLY A 332 -28.86 7.12 -18.77
CA GLY A 332 -29.87 6.56 -19.67
C GLY A 332 -29.49 5.17 -20.21
N PHE A 333 -28.21 4.93 -20.48
CA PHE A 333 -27.71 3.62 -20.89
C PHE A 333 -27.76 2.58 -19.75
N PHE A 334 -27.35 2.95 -18.54
CA PHE A 334 -27.30 2.08 -17.37
C PHE A 334 -28.69 1.63 -16.93
N TRP A 335 -29.67 2.54 -16.93
CA TRP A 335 -31.07 2.19 -16.64
C TRP A 335 -31.63 1.13 -17.60
N ARG A 336 -31.25 1.16 -18.88
CA ARG A 336 -31.63 0.10 -19.84
C ARG A 336 -30.97 -1.25 -19.52
N LEU A 337 -29.78 -1.26 -18.93
CA LEU A 337 -29.11 -2.48 -18.48
C LEU A 337 -29.71 -3.04 -17.19
N GLU A 338 -30.19 -2.17 -16.30
CA GLU A 338 -30.93 -2.57 -15.10
C GLU A 338 -32.24 -3.28 -15.46
N GLY A 339 -32.93 -2.81 -16.52
CA GLY A 339 -34.11 -3.50 -17.07
C GLY A 339 -33.85 -4.92 -17.60
N LEU A 340 -32.59 -5.30 -17.87
CA LEU A 340 -32.21 -6.65 -18.30
C LEU A 340 -31.92 -7.59 -17.12
N ARG A 341 -31.96 -7.09 -15.88
CA ARG A 341 -31.65 -7.87 -14.69
C ARG A 341 -32.58 -9.06 -14.49
N SER A 342 -33.85 -8.93 -14.89
CA SER A 342 -34.83 -10.02 -14.83
C SER A 342 -34.61 -11.12 -15.87
N MET A 343 -33.68 -10.93 -16.81
CA MET A 343 -33.36 -11.89 -17.86
C MET A 343 -32.11 -12.73 -17.58
N CYS A 344 -31.41 -12.48 -16.46
CA CYS A 344 -30.22 -13.24 -16.06
C CYS A 344 -30.58 -14.24 -14.95
N GLU A 345 -29.94 -15.40 -14.92
CA GLU A 345 -30.17 -16.45 -13.92
C GLU A 345 -29.67 -16.05 -12.53
N GLY A 346 -28.80 -15.03 -12.45
CA GLY A 346 -28.32 -14.50 -11.18
C GLY A 346 -27.58 -13.16 -11.27
N VAL A 347 -27.31 -12.58 -10.09
CA VAL A 347 -26.68 -11.26 -9.94
C VAL A 347 -25.25 -11.23 -10.51
N LEU A 348 -24.50 -12.33 -10.39
CA LEU A 348 -23.14 -12.44 -10.92
C LEU A 348 -23.11 -12.43 -12.46
N GLU A 349 -23.98 -13.21 -13.10
CA GLU A 349 -24.10 -13.25 -14.56
C GLU A 349 -24.53 -11.89 -15.12
N TRP A 350 -25.51 -11.25 -14.48
CA TRP A 350 -25.91 -9.89 -14.82
C TRP A 350 -24.73 -8.92 -14.73
N TRP A 351 -23.92 -9.00 -13.66
CA TRP A 351 -22.75 -8.15 -13.52
C TRP A 351 -21.68 -8.37 -14.59
N GLU A 352 -21.44 -9.62 -15.04
CA GLU A 352 -20.49 -9.89 -16.13
C GLU A 352 -20.98 -9.31 -17.46
N LEU A 353 -22.27 -9.45 -17.78
CA LEU A 353 -22.88 -8.83 -18.96
C LEU A 353 -22.80 -7.29 -18.91
N VAL A 354 -23.12 -6.70 -17.76
CA VAL A 354 -23.09 -5.25 -17.52
C VAL A 354 -21.69 -4.68 -17.69
N LYS A 355 -20.66 -5.33 -17.14
CA LYS A 355 -19.25 -4.89 -17.28
C LYS A 355 -18.82 -4.78 -18.74
N VAL A 356 -19.13 -5.80 -19.55
CA VAL A 356 -18.77 -5.83 -20.98
C VAL A 356 -19.46 -4.69 -21.74
N ARG A 357 -20.74 -4.46 -21.45
CA ARG A 357 -21.53 -3.42 -22.12
C ARG A 357 -21.15 -1.99 -21.69
N ILE A 358 -20.88 -1.76 -20.41
CA ILE A 358 -20.34 -0.50 -19.90
C ILE A 358 -19.01 -0.17 -20.58
N ARG A 359 -18.12 -1.16 -20.69
CA ARG A 359 -16.83 -0.98 -21.37
C ARG A 359 -17.03 -0.59 -22.83
N ALA A 360 -17.91 -1.26 -23.56
CA ALA A 360 -18.19 -0.93 -24.96
C ALA A 360 -18.77 0.48 -25.12
N PHE A 361 -19.67 0.89 -24.22
CA PHE A 361 -20.24 2.24 -24.19
C PHE A 361 -19.16 3.30 -24.03
N ILE A 362 -18.30 3.15 -23.02
CA ILE A 362 -17.21 4.09 -22.71
C ILE A 362 -16.24 4.19 -23.89
N ILE A 363 -15.79 3.06 -24.44
CA ILE A 363 -14.89 3.05 -25.62
C ILE A 363 -15.56 3.76 -26.80
N GLY A 364 -16.85 3.49 -27.05
CA GLY A 364 -17.61 4.13 -28.11
C GLY A 364 -17.73 5.65 -27.92
N TYR A 365 -17.94 6.11 -26.68
CA TYR A 365 -17.99 7.54 -26.37
C TYR A 365 -16.62 8.20 -26.61
N CYS A 366 -15.55 7.63 -26.06
CA CYS A 366 -14.19 8.16 -26.24
C CYS A 366 -13.74 8.16 -27.71
N LYS A 367 -14.18 7.19 -28.53
CA LYS A 367 -13.90 7.16 -29.97
C LYS A 367 -14.65 8.23 -30.76
N ARG A 368 -15.85 8.63 -30.36
CA ARG A 368 -16.62 9.71 -31.02
C ARG A 368 -16.14 11.11 -30.67
N LYS A 369 -15.39 11.23 -29.56
CA LYS A 369 -14.82 12.50 -29.08
C LYS A 369 -13.47 12.84 -29.75
N LYS A 370 -12.77 11.83 -30.26
CA LYS A 370 -11.60 12.00 -31.14
C LYS A 370 -12.08 12.23 -32.57
#